data_AF-A0A358QQS5-F1
#
_entry.id   AF-A0A358QQS5-F1
#
_cell.length_a   1.000
_cell.length_b   1.000
_cell.length_c   1.000
_cell.angle_alpha   90.00
_cell.angle_beta   90.00
_cell.angle_gamma   90.00
#
_symmetry.space_group_name_H-M   'P 1'
#
loop_
_entity.id
_entity.type
_entity.pdbx_description
1 polymer ?
#
loop_
_entity_poly.entity_id
_entity_poly.type
_entity_poly.pdbx_seq_one_letter_code
_entity_poly.pdbx_strand_id
1 'polypeptide(L)'
;MDRLWYLIPLVLLIVLIFGGATKLPEIGAGMGRAIREFRNAMSGTPDPSPPGTTPPAAGPMGGYDGTRQWAPVPETRPDETLRG
;
A
#
# COMPACT_ATOMS: atom_id res chain seq x y z
N MET A 1 32.05 1.08 -26.50
CA MET A 1 30.72 1.64 -26.18
C MET A 1 30.72 2.33 -24.82
N ASP A 2 31.90 2.75 -24.39
CA ASP A 2 32.21 3.04 -22.99
C ASP A 2 31.99 4.52 -22.67
N ARG A 3 31.95 5.35 -23.71
CA ARG A 3 31.75 6.80 -23.61
C ARG A 3 30.32 7.19 -23.25
N LEU A 4 29.32 6.37 -23.61
CA LEU A 4 27.91 6.63 -23.32
C LEU A 4 27.58 6.46 -21.84
N TRP A 5 28.27 5.54 -21.16
CA TRP A 5 28.10 5.31 -19.73
C TRP A 5 28.47 6.53 -18.89
N TYR A 6 29.37 7.39 -19.36
CA TYR A 6 29.75 8.63 -18.66
C TYR A 6 28.77 9.79 -18.86
N LEU A 7 27.97 9.78 -19.93
CA LEU A 7 27.02 10.86 -20.21
C LEU A 7 25.84 10.86 -19.22
N ILE A 8 25.38 9.69 -18.81
CA ILE A 8 24.27 9.53 -17.85
C ILE A 8 24.58 10.21 -16.50
N PRO A 9 25.69 9.90 -15.80
CA PRO A 9 26.02 10.56 -14.54
C PRO A 9 26.45 12.01 -14.73
N LEU A 10 27.03 12.40 -15.87
CA LEU A 10 27.42 13.78 -16.15
C LEU A 10 26.21 14.71 -16.16
N VAL A 11 25.15 14.32 -16.87
CA VAL A 11 23.90 15.12 -16.91
C VAL A 11 23.22 15.13 -15.54
N LEU A 12 23.25 14.01 -14.82
CA LEU A 12 22.70 13.93 -13.47
C LEU A 12 23.41 14.89 -12.51
N LEU A 13 24.74 14.98 -12.58
CA LEU A 13 25.53 15.87 -11.74
C LEU A 13 25.22 17.35 -12.02
N ILE A 14 25.06 17.72 -13.30
CA ILE A 14 24.68 19.10 -13.68
C ILE A 14 23.30 19.44 -13.09
N VAL A 15 22.29 18.59 -13.29
CA VAL A 15 20.95 18.85 -12.74
C VAL A 15 20.97 18.85 -11.22
N LEU A 16 21.84 18.08 -10.58
CA LEU A 16 21.95 18.06 -9.12
C LEU A 16 22.60 19.33 -8.55
N ILE A 17 23.58 19.93 -9.25
CA ILE A 17 24.23 21.16 -8.83
C ILE A 17 23.33 22.39 -9.10
N PHE A 18 22.70 22.46 -10.27
CA PHE A 18 21.84 23.59 -10.64
C PHE A 18 20.41 23.47 -10.09
N GLY A 19 19.87 22.26 -10.04
CA GLY A 19 18.52 21.96 -9.55
C GLY A 19 18.48 21.54 -8.07
N GLY A 20 19.61 21.15 -7.48
CA GLY A 20 19.65 20.67 -6.10
C GLY A 20 19.10 19.24 -5.94
N ALA A 21 19.54 18.55 -4.88
CA ALA A 21 19.12 17.18 -4.56
C ALA A 21 17.63 17.01 -4.27
N THR A 22 16.92 18.10 -3.99
CA THR A 22 15.50 18.07 -3.61
C THR A 22 14.55 18.10 -4.82
N LYS A 23 15.00 18.56 -5.99
CA LYS A 23 14.09 18.73 -7.16
C LYS A 23 13.84 17.45 -7.95
N LEU A 24 14.81 16.54 -8.00
CA LEU A 24 14.62 15.21 -8.59
C LEU A 24 13.53 14.38 -7.89
N PRO A 25 13.53 14.22 -6.55
CA PRO A 25 12.49 13.45 -5.87
C PRO A 25 11.12 14.12 -5.95
N GLU A 26 11.05 15.45 -5.98
CA GLU A 26 9.79 16.20 -6.14
C GLU A 26 9.11 15.89 -7.48
N ILE A 27 9.87 15.93 -8.59
CA ILE A 27 9.36 15.60 -9.93
C ILE A 27 9.10 14.08 -10.07
N GLY A 28 9.98 13.25 -9.50
CA GLY A 28 9.85 11.79 -9.52
C GLY A 28 8.60 11.29 -8.79
N ALA A 29 8.22 11.92 -7.67
CA ALA A 29 7.01 11.56 -6.93
C ALA A 29 5.73 11.83 -7.74
N GLY A 30 5.65 12.95 -8.47
CA GLY A 30 4.53 13.26 -9.34
C GLY A 30 4.43 12.31 -10.53
N MET A 31 5.55 12.04 -11.20
CA MET A 31 5.60 11.13 -12.34
C MET A 31 5.33 9.68 -11.93
N GLY A 32 5.82 9.24 -10.77
CA GLY A 32 5.58 7.90 -10.23
C GLY A 32 4.10 7.63 -9.93
N ARG A 33 3.36 8.63 -9.43
CA ARG A 33 1.89 8.52 -9.24
C ARG A 33 1.17 8.39 -10.58
N ALA A 34 1.50 9.24 -11.55
CA ALA A 34 0.88 9.20 -12.88
C ALA A 34 1.11 7.85 -13.59
N ILE A 35 2.34 7.32 -13.54
CA ILE A 35 2.66 6.00 -14.09
C ILE A 35 1.88 4.89 -13.38
N ARG A 36 1.72 4.98 -12.06
CA ARG A 36 0.98 3.99 -11.28
C ARG A 36 -0.51 3.99 -11.61
N GLU A 37 -1.14 5.15 -11.70
CA GLU A 37 -2.53 5.27 -12.14
C GLU A 37 -2.72 4.74 -13.57
N PHE A 38 -1.79 5.06 -14.48
CA PHE A 38 -1.80 4.56 -15.84
C PHE A 38 -1.69 3.02 -15.89
N ARG A 39 -0.77 2.45 -15.11
CA ARG A 39 -0.64 0.98 -14.98
C ARG A 39 -1.90 0.37 -14.38
N ASN A 40 -2.50 0.98 -13.37
CA ASN A 40 -3.71 0.48 -12.72
C ASN A 40 -4.92 0.49 -13.67
N ALA A 41 -5.08 1.57 -14.44
CA ALA A 41 -6.14 1.69 -15.44
C ALA A 41 -5.99 0.65 -16.56
N MET A 42 -4.76 0.37 -17.00
CA MET A 42 -4.50 -0.68 -18.01
C MET A 42 -4.60 -2.10 -17.44
N SER A 43 -4.25 -2.31 -16.18
CA SER A 43 -4.24 -3.65 -15.56
C SER A 43 -5.58 -4.05 -14.95
N GLY A 44 -6.60 -3.18 -14.99
CA GLY A 44 -7.97 -3.47 -14.56
C GLY A 44 -8.10 -3.90 -13.09
N THR A 45 -7.03 -3.74 -12.29
CA THR A 45 -6.94 -4.24 -10.92
C THR A 45 -7.28 -3.09 -9.97
N PRO A 46 -8.35 -3.19 -9.16
CA PRO A 46 -8.59 -2.27 -8.07
C PRO A 46 -7.45 -2.38 -7.05
N ASP A 47 -6.76 -1.27 -6.76
CA ASP A 47 -5.64 -1.23 -5.82
C ASP A 47 -6.18 -1.34 -4.37
N PRO A 48 -5.84 -2.38 -3.57
CA PRO A 48 -6.11 -2.38 -2.14
C PRO A 48 -5.09 -1.44 -1.45
N SER A 49 -5.50 -0.20 -1.19
CA SER A 49 -4.64 0.79 -0.51
C SER A 49 -4.37 0.40 0.95
N PRO A 50 -3.10 0.42 1.41
CA PRO A 50 -2.76 1.25 2.58
C PRO A 50 -1.31 1.81 2.53
N PRO A 51 -0.83 2.58 3.53
CA PRO A 51 -1.27 3.89 4.00
C PRO A 51 -0.16 4.96 3.76
N GLY A 52 -0.50 6.12 3.20
CA GLY A 52 0.47 7.21 2.96
C GLY A 52 -0.10 8.63 2.95
N THR A 53 -1.40 8.78 3.11
CA THR A 53 -2.09 10.06 3.37
C THR A 53 -2.92 9.83 4.61
N THR A 54 -2.56 10.48 5.72
CA THR A 54 -3.18 10.42 7.06
C THR A 54 -4.66 10.01 7.06
N PRO A 55 -5.02 8.92 7.77
CA PRO A 55 -6.04 9.07 8.81
C PRO A 55 -5.81 8.13 10.01
N PRO A 56 -5.50 8.67 11.20
CA PRO A 56 -5.93 8.04 12.44
C PRO A 56 -6.82 9.02 13.21
N ALA A 57 -7.98 9.35 12.63
CA ALA A 57 -9.07 9.99 13.34
C ALA A 57 -10.42 9.49 12.79
N ALA A 58 -10.61 8.17 12.80
CA ALA A 58 -11.94 7.58 12.61
C ALA A 58 -12.01 6.18 13.26
N GLY A 59 -12.30 6.17 14.56
CA GLY A 59 -13.04 5.09 15.23
C GLY A 59 -12.22 4.04 15.99
N PRO A 60 -12.65 3.63 17.20
CA PRO A 60 -12.15 2.43 17.85
C PRO A 60 -12.76 1.20 17.14
N MET A 61 -12.13 0.74 16.07
CA MET A 61 -12.32 -0.64 15.60
C MET A 61 -11.41 -1.49 16.50
N GLY A 62 -11.93 -2.09 17.57
CA GLY A 62 -12.87 -3.19 17.46
C GLY A 62 -12.05 -4.46 17.29
N GLY A 63 -11.62 -5.03 18.42
CA GLY A 63 -10.65 -6.12 18.47
C GLY A 63 -11.09 -7.33 17.67
N TYR A 64 -10.34 -7.63 16.62
CA TYR A 64 -10.24 -8.96 16.06
C TYR A 64 -8.83 -9.49 16.41
N ASP A 65 -8.71 -9.95 17.65
CA ASP A 65 -7.57 -10.79 18.03
C ASP A 65 -7.74 -12.13 17.31
N GLY A 66 -6.96 -12.35 16.25
CA GLY A 66 -6.96 -13.57 15.45
C GLY A 66 -6.50 -14.83 16.19
N THR A 67 -6.51 -14.84 17.53
CA THR A 67 -6.11 -15.98 18.35
C THR A 67 -7.18 -16.48 19.32
N ARG A 68 -8.42 -15.96 19.30
CA ARG A 68 -9.51 -16.46 20.18
C ARG A 68 -10.91 -16.54 19.56
N GLN A 69 -11.03 -16.86 18.28
CA GLN A 69 -12.34 -17.13 17.65
C GLN A 69 -12.58 -18.64 17.42
N TRP A 70 -12.49 -19.42 18.49
CA TRP A 70 -13.10 -20.75 18.54
C TRP A 70 -13.55 -21.02 19.98
N ALA A 71 -14.65 -20.40 20.37
CA ALA A 71 -15.48 -20.93 21.43
C ALA A 71 -16.52 -21.84 20.74
N PRO A 72 -16.63 -23.14 21.10
CA PRO A 72 -17.72 -23.95 20.56
C PRO A 72 -19.05 -23.32 21.01
N VAL A 73 -19.91 -23.03 20.03
CA VAL A 73 -21.31 -22.64 20.28
C VAL A 73 -21.92 -23.77 21.12
N PRO A 74 -22.52 -23.50 22.30
CA PRO A 74 -23.35 -24.50 22.96
C PRO A 74 -24.57 -24.70 22.07
N GLU A 75 -24.47 -25.70 21.20
CA GLU A 75 -25.56 -26.18 20.38
C GLU A 75 -26.64 -26.66 21.34
N THR A 76 -27.64 -25.82 21.58
CA THR A 76 -28.84 -26.17 22.33
C THR A 76 -29.51 -27.30 21.59
N ARG A 77 -29.17 -28.52 21.99
CA ARG A 77 -29.67 -29.79 21.47
C ARG A 77 -31.07 -30.02 22.04
N PRO A 78 -32.15 -29.89 21.23
CA PRO A 78 -33.53 -30.09 21.69
C PRO A 78 -33.88 -31.58 21.86
N ASP A 79 -32.91 -32.49 21.98
CA ASP A 79 -33.12 -33.94 22.11
C ASP A 79 -33.16 -34.46 23.56
N GLU A 80 -32.94 -33.64 24.58
CA GLU A 80 -33.17 -34.05 25.99
C GLU A 80 -34.63 -33.94 26.44
N THR A 81 -35.52 -33.33 25.66
CA THR A 81 -36.96 -33.24 26.01
C THR A 81 -37.80 -34.46 25.64
N LEU A 82 -37.17 -35.56 25.18
CA LEU A 82 -37.86 -36.79 24.75
C LEU A 82 -37.35 -38.07 25.44
N ARG A 83 -36.68 -37.94 26.59
CA ARG A 83 -36.39 -39.06 27.51
C ARG A 83 -36.59 -38.63 28.96
N GLY A 84 -37.74 -38.99 29.53
CA GLY A 84 -38.07 -38.81 30.94
C GLY A 84 -39.58 -38.87 31.16
#